data_AF-A0A3M6UA78-F1
#
_entry.id   AF-A0A3M6UA78-F1
#
_cell.length_a   1.000
_cell.length_b   1.000
_cell.length_c   1.000
_cell.angle_alpha   90.00
_cell.angle_beta   90.00
_cell.angle_gamma   90.00
#
_symmetry.space_group_name_H-M   'P 1'
#
loop_
_entity.id
_entity.type
_entity.pdbx_description
1 polymer ?
#
loop_
_entity_poly.entity_id
_entity_poly.type
_entity_poly.pdbx_seq_one_letter_code
_entity_poly.pdbx_strand_id
1 'polypeptide(L)'
;MTIPKGGLGESIMLRGLDPNKYLGKLISFLDPVLPTASRTDFVRCWHAKTDGWAASTFHSNCDGRGPTVTIIKVNDYIFGGYTDVSWSGGRHIKFLKREQDNFIGSSIIPFGIYEEGGGGGGKDNRGNTGSCAGYSYARKAFIFSLYNVNGYHPVKLTQYRHQQYAMYRCNTYGPTFGVGHDIHISDGSGYNQNSYTRCGNTYTTPSGYSTVGNHGFFAGSRYFTPSDIEVFFEMGKTSVIAIYIRVSFTHTGGLGASIILRGLDPNKYLGKLISFLDPVLPTASRTDFARCWHAMTDGWAASTFHSNCDGRGPTVTIIKVNEYIFAGSCVGFSYASKAFIFSLYNVKGYNPVKLTQYRNQQNAMYSCNTRGPTFGAGCGHDIYISDDSGNNPTSYTRCGCTYTTPSGYSSGNCGFFTGGSHFSPTDVEVFYEAGLGLSAILRSLDYNKYLKVLFSYLDPVLINKERSRFVRCWHAKTDGWAASTFHSNCNGRGPTVTIIKVNSYIFGGYTDVSWTSSPCAYSSASKAFVFSLYNVKGYNPVKLSQYQNKKNAMYRCSSHGPTFGSRHDIYISNAAKNNQSSYTRCGGTYSNPTGHSAGDCKFFTGTSNFAPSDIEVFFEIIN
;
A
#
# COMPACT_ATOMS: atom_id res chain seq x y z
N MET A 1 -27.80 6.34 13.35
CA MET A 1 -26.42 6.56 12.84
C MET A 1 -25.88 5.19 12.47
N THR A 2 -25.17 5.03 11.34
CA THR A 2 -24.66 3.72 10.91
C THR A 2 -23.47 3.29 11.78
N ILE A 3 -23.44 2.04 12.22
CA ILE A 3 -22.32 1.49 13.00
C ILE A 3 -21.09 1.40 12.09
N PRO A 4 -19.91 1.90 12.49
CA PRO A 4 -18.67 1.68 11.75
C PRO A 4 -18.34 0.18 11.66
N LYS A 5 -17.97 -0.29 10.47
CA LYS A 5 -17.29 -1.58 10.30
C LYS A 5 -15.79 -1.35 10.42
N GLY A 6 -15.08 -2.24 11.13
CA GLY A 6 -13.70 -2.00 11.55
C GLY A 6 -13.59 -1.11 12.79
N GLY A 7 -12.36 -1.00 13.32
CA GLY A 7 -12.08 -0.22 14.52
C GLY A 7 -12.60 -0.87 15.81
N LEU A 8 -12.94 -0.04 16.80
CA LEU A 8 -13.58 -0.47 18.06
C LEU A 8 -14.94 -1.17 17.84
N GLY A 9 -15.54 -1.06 16.65
CA GLY A 9 -16.76 -1.78 16.27
C GLY A 9 -16.59 -3.31 16.18
N GLU A 10 -15.36 -3.80 16.05
CA GLU A 10 -15.04 -5.24 16.03
C GLU A 10 -14.87 -5.83 17.45
N SER A 11 -14.89 -5.02 18.52
CA SER A 11 -14.81 -5.49 19.91
C SER A 11 -15.92 -6.50 20.21
N ILE A 12 -15.55 -7.74 20.55
CA ILE A 12 -16.55 -8.79 20.80
C ILE A 12 -17.35 -8.53 22.08
N MET A 13 -16.79 -7.72 22.99
CA MET A 13 -17.47 -7.30 24.22
C MET A 13 -18.57 -6.27 23.98
N LEU A 14 -18.39 -5.39 22.99
CA LEU A 14 -19.33 -4.31 22.66
C LEU A 14 -20.34 -4.72 21.59
N ARG A 15 -19.96 -5.62 20.68
CA ARG A 15 -20.79 -6.08 19.54
C ARG A 15 -22.13 -6.72 19.93
N GLY A 16 -22.23 -7.28 21.13
CA GLY A 16 -23.47 -7.88 21.67
C GLY A 16 -24.38 -6.91 22.44
N LEU A 17 -24.05 -5.62 22.52
CA LEU A 17 -24.77 -4.61 23.32
C LEU A 17 -25.31 -3.49 22.43
N ASP A 18 -26.21 -2.65 22.95
CA ASP A 18 -26.74 -1.47 22.23
C ASP A 18 -25.59 -0.55 21.74
N PRO A 19 -25.35 -0.45 20.42
CA PRO A 19 -24.24 0.31 19.88
C PRO A 19 -24.35 1.82 20.14
N ASN A 20 -25.56 2.36 20.28
CA ASN A 20 -25.77 3.78 20.57
C ASN A 20 -25.49 4.09 22.05
N LYS A 21 -25.84 3.17 22.94
CA LYS A 21 -25.65 3.31 24.40
C LYS A 21 -24.21 3.13 24.83
N TYR A 22 -23.48 2.14 24.29
CA TYR A 22 -22.15 1.77 24.81
C TYR A 22 -21.00 2.14 23.86
N LEU A 23 -20.97 1.60 22.63
CA LEU A 23 -19.90 1.90 21.66
C LEU A 23 -19.88 3.39 21.28
N GLY A 24 -21.06 3.96 20.97
CA GLY A 24 -21.21 5.39 20.68
C GLY A 24 -20.82 6.29 21.85
N LYS A 25 -20.99 5.84 23.11
CA LYS A 25 -20.52 6.58 24.28
C LYS A 25 -19.01 6.49 24.46
N LEU A 26 -18.40 5.31 24.27
CA LEU A 26 -16.94 5.17 24.25
C LEU A 26 -16.31 6.08 23.19
N ILE A 27 -16.86 6.10 21.98
CA ILE A 27 -16.43 7.01 20.90
C ILE A 27 -16.58 8.48 21.35
N SER A 28 -17.71 8.88 21.94
CA SER A 28 -17.89 10.26 22.45
C SER A 28 -16.93 10.65 23.59
N PHE A 29 -16.37 9.68 24.31
CA PHE A 29 -15.33 9.92 25.32
C PHE A 29 -13.95 10.10 24.69
N LEU A 30 -13.72 9.50 23.51
CA LEU A 30 -12.48 9.58 22.74
C LEU A 30 -12.45 10.79 21.79
N ASP A 31 -13.58 11.19 21.20
CA ASP A 31 -13.71 12.35 20.29
C ASP A 31 -12.91 13.61 20.74
N PRO A 32 -12.86 14.01 22.03
CA PRO A 32 -12.10 15.20 22.46
C PRO A 32 -10.58 15.01 22.60
N VAL A 33 -10.07 13.77 22.56
CA VAL A 33 -8.63 13.46 22.70
C VAL A 33 -8.02 12.95 21.39
N LEU A 34 -8.83 12.38 20.50
CA LEU A 34 -8.48 11.99 19.14
C LEU A 34 -8.31 13.21 18.22
N PRO A 35 -7.52 13.11 17.14
CA PRO A 35 -7.55 14.09 16.05
C PRO A 35 -8.94 14.13 15.37
N THR A 36 -9.35 15.32 14.91
CA THR A 36 -10.70 15.59 14.35
C THR A 36 -11.10 14.76 13.12
N ALA A 37 -10.17 13.98 12.56
CA ALA A 37 -10.38 13.08 11.42
C ALA A 37 -10.10 11.59 11.75
N SER A 38 -10.15 11.17 13.02
CA SER A 38 -9.69 9.85 13.49
C SER A 38 -10.79 8.96 14.12
N ARG A 39 -12.01 8.95 13.54
CA ARG A 39 -13.18 8.29 14.15
C ARG A 39 -13.29 6.77 13.95
N THR A 40 -12.33 6.14 13.28
CA THR A 40 -12.45 4.73 12.81
C THR A 40 -11.20 3.87 13.02
N ASP A 41 -10.04 4.47 13.27
CA ASP A 41 -8.76 3.85 12.87
C ASP A 41 -8.03 3.15 14.03
N PHE A 42 -8.78 2.33 14.77
CA PHE A 42 -8.27 1.49 15.86
C PHE A 42 -7.95 0.07 15.41
N VAL A 43 -6.86 -0.51 15.91
CA VAL A 43 -6.48 -1.91 15.63
C VAL A 43 -6.17 -2.62 16.94
N ARG A 44 -6.64 -3.87 17.09
CA ARG A 44 -6.38 -4.71 18.28
C ARG A 44 -4.88 -5.02 18.37
N CYS A 45 -4.25 -4.75 19.51
CA CYS A 45 -2.91 -5.28 19.80
C CYS A 45 -2.98 -6.53 20.68
N TRP A 46 -3.88 -6.58 21.67
CA TRP A 46 -4.02 -7.72 22.58
C TRP A 46 -5.48 -8.07 22.88
N HIS A 47 -5.78 -9.36 23.01
CA HIS A 47 -7.04 -9.91 23.51
C HIS A 47 -6.74 -11.14 24.35
N ALA A 48 -6.95 -11.05 25.67
CA ALA A 48 -6.42 -12.03 26.61
C ALA A 48 -6.94 -13.46 26.40
N LYS A 49 -8.16 -13.64 25.85
CA LYS A 49 -8.68 -14.97 25.49
C LYS A 49 -8.08 -15.61 24.23
N THR A 50 -7.58 -14.84 23.26
CA THR A 50 -7.04 -15.39 22.01
C THR A 50 -5.52 -15.27 21.89
N ASP A 51 -4.93 -14.23 22.48
CA ASP A 51 -3.49 -14.01 22.50
C ASP A 51 -2.84 -14.55 23.79
N GLY A 52 -3.61 -14.71 24.87
CA GLY A 52 -3.17 -15.25 26.16
C GLY A 52 -3.08 -14.21 27.29
N TRP A 53 -3.19 -14.68 28.53
CA TRP A 53 -3.35 -13.85 29.74
C TRP A 53 -2.05 -13.29 30.37
N ALA A 54 -0.89 -13.60 29.81
CA ALA A 54 0.39 -13.17 30.38
C ALA A 54 0.66 -11.69 30.11
N ALA A 55 1.15 -10.98 31.12
CA ALA A 55 1.60 -9.59 31.01
C ALA A 55 2.72 -9.44 29.97
N SER A 56 3.60 -10.43 29.87
CA SER A 56 4.65 -10.51 28.84
C SER A 56 4.09 -10.51 27.41
N THR A 57 2.95 -11.17 27.17
CA THR A 57 2.27 -11.17 25.85
C THR A 57 1.56 -9.85 25.58
N PHE A 58 0.94 -9.25 26.60
CA PHE A 58 0.42 -7.88 26.49
C PHE A 58 1.53 -6.90 26.08
N HIS A 59 2.68 -6.95 26.76
CA HIS A 59 3.82 -6.08 26.46
C HIS A 59 4.44 -6.36 25.08
N SER A 60 4.68 -7.62 24.70
CA SER A 60 5.19 -7.96 23.36
C SER A 60 4.29 -7.46 22.23
N ASN A 61 2.99 -7.35 22.51
CA ASN A 61 2.00 -7.00 21.50
C ASN A 61 1.65 -5.52 21.48
N CYS A 62 1.64 -4.82 22.63
CA CYS A 62 1.15 -3.44 22.74
C CYS A 62 2.24 -2.39 23.07
N ASP A 63 3.45 -2.78 23.46
CA ASP A 63 4.55 -1.81 23.68
C ASP A 63 4.93 -1.06 22.40
N GLY A 64 5.26 0.22 22.54
CA GLY A 64 5.60 1.11 21.42
C GLY A 64 4.40 1.54 20.55
N ARG A 65 3.24 0.89 20.67
CA ARG A 65 2.06 1.13 19.82
C ARG A 65 1.18 2.30 20.29
N GLY A 66 1.78 3.48 20.49
CA GLY A 66 1.05 4.75 20.58
C GLY A 66 -0.05 4.85 21.65
N PRO A 67 -1.08 5.69 21.42
CA PRO A 67 -2.27 5.78 22.24
C PRO A 67 -3.09 4.48 22.18
N THR A 68 -3.57 4.02 23.33
CA THR A 68 -4.34 2.78 23.44
C THR A 68 -5.63 2.95 24.22
N VAL A 69 -6.64 2.15 23.87
CA VAL A 69 -7.90 1.96 24.59
C VAL A 69 -7.90 0.53 25.12
N THR A 70 -7.89 0.39 26.44
CA THR A 70 -8.11 -0.88 27.14
C THR A 70 -9.60 -1.03 27.45
N ILE A 71 -10.17 -2.21 27.14
CA ILE A 71 -11.53 -2.61 27.49
C ILE A 71 -11.42 -3.89 28.34
N ILE A 72 -11.93 -3.83 29.56
CA ILE A 72 -11.96 -4.93 30.55
C ILE A 72 -13.41 -5.33 30.77
N LYS A 73 -13.68 -6.64 30.79
CA LYS A 73 -14.97 -7.21 31.20
C LYS A 73 -14.81 -8.04 32.46
N VAL A 74 -15.72 -7.85 33.42
CA VAL A 74 -15.84 -8.63 34.67
C VAL A 74 -17.31 -8.99 34.84
N ASN A 75 -17.64 -10.28 34.73
CA ASN A 75 -19.04 -10.74 34.55
C ASN A 75 -19.69 -9.95 33.41
N ASP A 76 -20.72 -9.13 33.67
CA ASP A 76 -21.33 -8.23 32.68
C ASP A 76 -20.74 -6.81 32.67
N TYR A 77 -20.02 -6.41 33.71
CA TYR A 77 -19.45 -5.06 33.85
C TYR A 77 -18.37 -4.82 32.80
N ILE A 78 -18.38 -3.63 32.20
CA ILE A 78 -17.43 -3.21 31.16
C ILE A 78 -16.89 -1.83 31.52
N PHE A 79 -15.57 -1.76 31.64
CA PHE A 79 -14.81 -0.57 32.02
C PHE A 79 -13.42 -0.59 31.39
N GLY A 80 -12.62 0.43 31.64
CA GLY A 80 -11.25 0.48 31.13
C GLY A 80 -10.66 1.87 31.16
N GLY A 81 -9.71 2.12 30.27
CA GLY A 81 -9.05 3.41 30.15
C GLY A 81 -8.42 3.66 28.80
N TYR A 82 -8.18 4.93 28.52
CA TYR A 82 -7.40 5.43 27.41
C TYR A 82 -6.10 6.03 27.94
N THR A 83 -5.00 5.81 27.23
CA THR A 83 -3.73 6.53 27.43
C THR A 83 -3.21 7.05 26.09
N ASP A 84 -2.56 8.21 26.11
CA ASP A 84 -1.82 8.81 25.00
C ASP A 84 -0.31 8.49 25.00
N VAL A 85 0.12 7.63 25.93
CA VAL A 85 1.53 7.34 26.29
C VAL A 85 1.74 5.83 26.37
N SER A 86 2.95 5.35 26.06
CA SER A 86 3.20 3.92 25.84
C SER A 86 3.38 3.12 27.13
N TRP A 87 3.20 1.80 27.05
CA TRP A 87 3.21 0.89 28.20
C TRP A 87 4.61 0.51 28.69
N SER A 88 5.63 0.62 27.84
CA SER A 88 7.05 0.50 28.21
C SER A 88 7.65 1.87 28.57
N GLY A 89 8.75 1.85 29.33
CA GLY A 89 9.57 3.03 29.60
C GLY A 89 11.04 2.65 29.67
N GLY A 90 11.89 3.52 29.11
CA GLY A 90 13.29 3.19 28.80
C GLY A 90 13.46 2.75 27.34
N ARG A 91 14.52 3.26 26.69
CA ARG A 91 14.81 2.97 25.27
C ARG A 91 15.36 1.56 25.11
N HIS A 92 14.52 0.60 24.74
CA HIS A 92 14.94 -0.73 24.32
C HIS A 92 14.51 -1.07 22.90
N ILE A 93 15.50 -1.07 22.00
CA ILE A 93 15.41 -1.79 20.73
C ILE A 93 15.38 -3.29 21.06
N LYS A 94 14.41 -4.03 20.53
CA LYS A 94 14.39 -5.50 20.56
C LYS A 94 14.03 -6.04 19.19
N PHE A 95 15.01 -6.65 18.52
CA PHE A 95 14.78 -7.43 17.31
C PHE A 95 14.02 -8.70 17.67
N LEU A 96 12.83 -8.89 17.10
CA LEU A 96 12.19 -10.20 17.06
C LEU A 96 12.57 -10.89 15.76
N LYS A 97 13.32 -12.00 15.86
CA LYS A 97 13.46 -12.93 14.74
C LYS A 97 12.10 -13.56 14.46
N ARG A 98 11.78 -13.71 13.18
CA ARG A 98 10.57 -14.40 12.71
C ARG A 98 10.85 -15.89 12.63
N GLU A 99 10.47 -16.64 13.66
CA GLU A 99 10.28 -18.09 13.48
C GLU A 99 9.02 -18.35 12.65
N GLN A 100 9.00 -19.50 11.98
CA GLN A 100 8.20 -19.74 10.80
C GLN A 100 7.21 -20.88 11.07
N ASP A 101 5.95 -20.52 11.33
CA ASP A 101 4.89 -21.52 11.48
C ASP A 101 3.59 -21.15 10.77
N ASN A 102 2.79 -22.16 10.46
CA ASN A 102 1.75 -22.10 9.43
C ASN A 102 0.40 -21.60 9.98
N PHE A 103 -0.06 -20.45 9.47
CA PHE A 103 -1.46 -20.04 9.63
C PHE A 103 -2.03 -19.41 8.36
N ILE A 104 -3.07 -20.01 7.79
CA ILE A 104 -3.76 -19.50 6.59
C ILE A 104 -4.82 -18.48 7.05
N GLY A 105 -4.38 -17.24 7.27
CA GLY A 105 -5.25 -16.13 7.64
C GLY A 105 -4.55 -14.78 7.46
N SER A 106 -4.91 -14.03 6.43
CA SER A 106 -4.23 -12.76 6.12
C SER A 106 -4.73 -11.62 7.00
N SER A 107 -3.97 -11.29 8.05
CA SER A 107 -4.06 -10.03 8.78
C SER A 107 -2.66 -9.54 9.14
N ILE A 108 -2.20 -8.48 8.48
CA ILE A 108 -0.89 -7.87 8.68
C ILE A 108 -1.13 -6.52 9.36
N ILE A 109 -0.63 -6.38 10.59
CA ILE A 109 -0.88 -5.19 11.43
C ILE A 109 0.26 -4.17 11.21
N PRO A 110 -0.03 -2.94 10.74
CA PRO A 110 0.98 -1.89 10.64
C PRO A 110 1.33 -1.30 12.01
N PHE A 111 2.61 -1.04 12.26
CA PHE A 111 3.08 -0.34 13.45
C PHE A 111 3.13 1.18 13.23
N GLY A 112 3.02 1.94 14.32
CA GLY A 112 3.22 3.39 14.38
C GLY A 112 3.76 3.79 15.76
N ILE A 113 4.68 4.75 15.78
CA ILE A 113 5.40 5.23 16.97
C ILE A 113 4.98 6.68 17.24
N TYR A 114 4.85 7.05 18.51
CA TYR A 114 4.48 8.38 18.99
C TYR A 114 5.54 8.89 19.99
N GLU A 115 5.78 10.20 20.06
CA GLU A 115 6.76 10.80 20.97
C GLU A 115 6.20 11.03 22.38
N GLU A 116 7.01 10.77 23.42
CA GLU A 116 6.71 11.15 24.80
C GLU A 116 7.44 12.46 25.19
N GLY A 117 6.69 13.47 25.61
CA GLY A 117 7.26 14.69 26.20
C GLY A 117 7.79 14.42 27.61
N GLY A 118 9.12 14.32 27.75
CA GLY A 118 9.76 13.88 28.99
C GLY A 118 9.61 14.83 30.19
N GLY A 119 8.94 14.37 31.24
CA GLY A 119 9.07 14.88 32.61
C GLY A 119 10.05 14.00 33.40
N GLY A 120 11.02 14.61 34.09
CA GLY A 120 12.17 13.88 34.67
C GLY A 120 11.90 13.21 36.03
N GLY A 121 12.61 12.11 36.29
CA GLY A 121 12.69 11.46 37.61
C GLY A 121 13.78 10.39 37.65
N GLY A 122 14.61 10.43 38.71
CA GLY A 122 15.50 9.35 39.20
C GLY A 122 16.28 8.47 38.21
N LYS A 123 17.61 8.66 38.11
CA LYS A 123 18.52 7.56 37.74
C LYS A 123 18.84 6.75 39.00
N ASP A 124 18.67 5.43 38.95
CA ASP A 124 19.24 4.51 39.94
C ASP A 124 20.06 3.43 39.22
N ASN A 125 21.38 3.48 39.38
CA ASN A 125 22.28 2.47 38.83
C ASN A 125 22.35 1.26 39.78
N ARG A 126 21.58 0.22 39.51
CA ARG A 126 21.82 -1.13 40.04
C ARG A 126 21.26 -2.19 39.08
N GLY A 127 22.12 -3.12 38.65
CA GLY A 127 21.73 -4.16 37.70
C GLY A 127 20.77 -5.17 38.34
N ASN A 128 19.54 -5.23 37.85
CA ASN A 128 18.57 -6.26 38.17
C ASN A 128 17.69 -6.54 36.94
N THR A 129 17.38 -7.81 36.65
CA THR A 129 16.79 -8.25 35.38
C THR A 129 15.26 -8.13 35.31
N GLY A 130 14.65 -7.37 36.22
CA GLY A 130 13.24 -6.97 36.19
C GLY A 130 13.11 -5.48 36.52
N SER A 131 12.85 -4.65 35.51
CA SER A 131 12.72 -3.20 35.67
C SER A 131 11.31 -2.75 35.33
N CYS A 132 10.51 -2.45 36.36
CA CYS A 132 9.37 -1.57 36.20
C CYS A 132 9.89 -0.17 35.84
N ALA A 133 9.38 0.43 34.77
CA ALA A 133 9.70 1.82 34.41
C ALA A 133 8.96 2.85 35.30
N GLY A 134 8.06 2.39 36.16
CA GLY A 134 7.40 3.20 37.18
C GLY A 134 6.19 3.97 36.65
N TYR A 135 5.81 5.02 37.38
CA TYR A 135 4.70 5.88 36.98
C TYR A 135 5.07 6.79 35.79
N SER A 136 4.08 7.14 34.97
CA SER A 136 4.24 8.05 33.83
C SER A 136 3.14 9.10 33.77
N TYR A 137 3.50 10.28 33.25
CA TYR A 137 2.58 11.34 32.87
C TYR A 137 1.96 11.02 31.49
N ALA A 138 0.64 11.00 31.41
CA ALA A 138 -0.11 10.76 30.18
C ALA A 138 -1.23 11.80 30.08
N ARG A 139 -1.02 12.88 29.30
CA ARG A 139 -1.78 14.13 29.45
C ARG A 139 -3.26 14.00 29.07
N LYS A 140 -3.59 13.14 28.12
CA LYS A 140 -4.97 12.90 27.65
C LYS A 140 -5.62 11.69 28.31
N ALA A 141 -4.87 10.91 29.10
CA ALA A 141 -5.37 9.67 29.69
C ALA A 141 -6.61 9.87 30.56
N PHE A 142 -7.54 8.92 30.49
CA PHE A 142 -8.78 8.90 31.27
C PHE A 142 -9.24 7.46 31.49
N ILE A 143 -9.96 7.19 32.57
CA ILE A 143 -10.63 5.90 32.78
C ILE A 143 -12.14 6.05 32.56
N PHE A 144 -12.83 4.95 32.28
CA PHE A 144 -14.26 4.98 31.95
C PHE A 144 -14.97 3.73 32.46
N SER A 145 -16.28 3.85 32.65
CA SER A 145 -17.20 2.71 32.75
C SER A 145 -18.28 2.84 31.69
N LEU A 146 -18.62 1.73 31.03
CA LEU A 146 -19.73 1.61 30.09
C LEU A 146 -20.90 0.84 30.72
N TYR A 147 -20.61 -0.18 31.55
CA TYR A 147 -21.58 -0.94 32.31
C TYR A 147 -21.01 -1.24 33.71
N ASN A 148 -21.80 -0.98 34.76
CA ASN A 148 -21.33 -0.95 36.16
C ASN A 148 -22.41 -1.39 37.15
N VAL A 149 -21.98 -1.58 38.40
CA VAL A 149 -22.85 -1.82 39.55
C VAL A 149 -23.74 -0.60 39.81
N ASN A 150 -25.00 -0.85 40.19
CA ASN A 150 -26.02 0.17 40.48
C ASN A 150 -26.54 0.97 39.26
N GLY A 151 -26.16 0.60 38.03
CA GLY A 151 -26.85 1.05 36.82
C GLY A 151 -26.58 2.50 36.39
N TYR A 152 -25.44 3.09 36.78
CA TYR A 152 -25.05 4.40 36.28
C TYR A 152 -24.92 4.37 34.75
N HIS A 153 -25.35 5.45 34.09
CA HIS A 153 -25.05 5.67 32.68
C HIS A 153 -23.53 5.63 32.41
N PRO A 154 -23.10 5.29 31.18
CA PRO A 154 -21.70 5.33 30.79
C PRO A 154 -21.04 6.65 31.20
N VAL A 155 -19.89 6.57 31.85
CA VAL A 155 -19.22 7.71 32.48
C VAL A 155 -17.72 7.73 32.15
N LYS A 156 -17.23 8.93 31.81
CA LYS A 156 -15.81 9.25 31.66
C LYS A 156 -15.30 9.87 32.96
N LEU A 157 -14.17 9.39 33.46
CA LEU A 157 -13.53 9.84 34.70
C LEU A 157 -12.13 10.38 34.37
N THR A 158 -11.94 11.68 34.62
CA THR A 158 -10.75 12.43 34.21
C THR A 158 -9.75 12.56 35.34
N GLN A 159 -8.49 12.84 35.01
CA GLN A 159 -7.46 13.13 36.03
C GLN A 159 -7.83 14.42 36.79
N TYR A 160 -7.63 14.43 38.11
CA TYR A 160 -7.90 15.61 38.94
C TYR A 160 -6.77 15.94 39.93
N ARG A 161 -5.98 14.95 40.35
CA ARG A 161 -4.76 15.11 41.14
C ARG A 161 -3.72 14.06 40.73
N HIS A 162 -2.47 14.26 41.13
CA HIS A 162 -1.36 13.34 40.87
C HIS A 162 -1.17 13.01 39.36
N GLN A 163 -1.44 13.97 38.48
CA GLN A 163 -1.43 13.83 37.02
C GLN A 163 -0.12 13.23 36.48
N GLN A 164 1.02 13.52 37.14
CA GLN A 164 2.33 12.94 36.83
C GLN A 164 2.41 11.42 36.96
N TYR A 165 1.39 10.78 37.54
CA TYR A 165 1.28 9.34 37.77
C TYR A 165 0.03 8.72 37.10
N ALA A 166 -0.43 9.31 35.98
CA ALA A 166 -1.62 8.90 35.22
C ALA A 166 -1.65 7.40 34.84
N MET A 167 -0.49 6.79 34.57
CA MET A 167 -0.36 5.35 34.30
C MET A 167 0.86 4.76 35.02
N TYR A 168 0.90 3.43 35.17
CA TYR A 168 2.07 2.71 35.70
C TYR A 168 2.58 1.72 34.66
N ARG A 169 3.91 1.74 34.45
CA ARG A 169 4.62 1.00 33.41
C ARG A 169 5.48 -0.07 34.07
N CYS A 170 5.08 -1.33 33.99
CA CYS A 170 5.92 -2.45 34.42
C CYS A 170 5.67 -3.69 33.59
N ASN A 171 6.74 -4.28 33.07
CA ASN A 171 6.73 -5.43 32.16
C ASN A 171 6.13 -6.73 32.75
N THR A 172 5.86 -6.77 34.05
CA THR A 172 5.18 -7.87 34.75
C THR A 172 3.71 -7.59 35.05
N TYR A 173 3.16 -6.43 34.68
CA TYR A 173 1.76 -6.06 34.90
C TYR A 173 1.00 -5.95 33.57
N GLY A 174 -0.32 -6.10 33.60
CA GLY A 174 -1.18 -5.67 32.49
C GLY A 174 -1.49 -4.16 32.55
N PRO A 175 -2.41 -3.67 31.70
CA PRO A 175 -2.84 -2.27 31.68
C PRO A 175 -3.16 -1.73 33.08
N THR A 176 -2.40 -0.72 33.52
CA THR A 176 -2.47 -0.18 34.89
C THR A 176 -2.49 1.35 34.88
N PHE A 177 -3.54 1.93 35.46
CA PHE A 177 -3.84 3.36 35.46
C PHE A 177 -3.82 3.94 36.88
N GLY A 178 -3.09 5.04 37.07
CA GLY A 178 -3.11 5.87 38.29
C GLY A 178 -2.19 5.45 39.44
N VAL A 179 -1.88 6.40 40.33
CA VAL A 179 -1.13 6.21 41.57
C VAL A 179 -1.95 5.39 42.58
N GLY A 180 -1.34 4.39 43.22
CA GLY A 180 -2.08 3.38 44.00
C GLY A 180 -2.99 2.47 43.17
N HIS A 181 -3.05 2.70 41.86
CA HIS A 181 -3.81 2.04 40.80
C HIS A 181 -5.33 2.17 40.95
N ASP A 182 -5.87 3.21 40.31
CA ASP A 182 -7.30 3.36 40.06
C ASP A 182 -7.84 2.15 39.27
N ILE A 183 -7.06 1.61 38.33
CA ILE A 183 -7.24 0.29 37.68
C ILE A 183 -5.87 -0.42 37.62
N HIS A 184 -5.82 -1.71 38.00
CA HIS A 184 -4.66 -2.59 37.85
C HIS A 184 -5.08 -3.96 37.29
N ILE A 185 -4.34 -4.44 36.27
CA ILE A 185 -4.42 -5.79 35.76
C ILE A 185 -3.14 -6.57 36.15
N SER A 186 -3.34 -7.73 36.78
CA SER A 186 -2.27 -8.65 37.17
C SER A 186 -1.76 -9.50 36.01
N ASP A 187 -0.54 -10.03 36.15
CA ASP A 187 -0.09 -11.15 35.29
C ASP A 187 -0.99 -12.37 35.47
N GLY A 188 -1.20 -13.12 34.38
CA GLY A 188 -2.08 -14.29 34.35
C GLY A 188 -3.51 -14.01 34.83
N SER A 189 -4.00 -12.77 34.69
CA SER A 189 -5.19 -12.26 35.40
C SER A 189 -6.47 -13.08 35.24
N GLY A 190 -6.69 -13.75 34.10
CA GLY A 190 -7.83 -14.66 33.91
C GLY A 190 -7.81 -15.93 34.78
N TYR A 191 -6.71 -16.18 35.50
CA TYR A 191 -6.50 -17.33 36.38
C TYR A 191 -6.32 -16.95 37.86
N ASN A 192 -6.43 -15.66 38.23
CA ASN A 192 -6.27 -15.19 39.61
C ASN A 192 -7.18 -13.99 39.94
N GLN A 193 -7.21 -13.59 41.21
CA GLN A 193 -7.98 -12.43 41.69
C GLN A 193 -7.08 -11.23 42.05
N ASN A 194 -5.86 -11.17 41.52
CA ASN A 194 -4.87 -10.16 41.91
C ASN A 194 -5.06 -8.81 41.18
N SER A 195 -5.92 -8.76 40.15
CA SER A 195 -6.34 -7.52 39.50
C SER A 195 -7.27 -6.73 40.42
N TYR A 196 -7.16 -5.39 40.43
CA TYR A 196 -7.94 -4.57 41.36
C TYR A 196 -8.23 -3.15 40.86
N THR A 197 -9.20 -2.49 41.49
CA THR A 197 -9.47 -1.05 41.28
C THR A 197 -9.47 -0.28 42.61
N ARG A 198 -9.07 1.00 42.57
CA ARG A 198 -9.10 1.94 43.71
C ARG A 198 -9.54 3.32 43.24
N CYS A 199 -10.81 3.44 42.89
CA CYS A 199 -11.42 4.66 42.36
C CYS A 199 -11.11 5.88 43.24
N GLY A 200 -10.77 7.02 42.62
CA GLY A 200 -10.61 8.30 43.32
C GLY A 200 -9.19 8.64 43.74
N ASN A 201 -8.16 7.94 43.23
CA ASN A 201 -6.76 8.31 43.48
C ASN A 201 -6.31 9.38 42.50
N THR A 202 -6.14 9.03 41.23
CA THR A 202 -5.67 9.95 40.16
C THR A 202 -6.84 10.51 39.37
N TYR A 203 -7.83 9.64 39.14
CA TYR A 203 -9.02 9.91 38.35
C TYR A 203 -10.22 10.19 39.26
N THR A 204 -11.12 11.06 38.82
CA THR A 204 -12.35 11.42 39.56
C THR A 204 -13.20 10.18 39.88
N THR A 205 -13.92 10.18 40.99
CA THR A 205 -15.04 9.25 41.18
C THR A 205 -16.28 9.67 40.38
N PRO A 206 -17.24 8.75 40.14
CA PRO A 206 -18.59 9.11 39.73
C PRO A 206 -19.25 10.06 40.74
N SER A 207 -20.11 10.96 40.26
CA SER A 207 -20.87 11.86 41.14
C SER A 207 -21.71 11.06 42.13
N GLY A 208 -21.62 11.41 43.42
CA GLY A 208 -22.28 10.70 44.52
C GLY A 208 -21.58 9.42 45.03
N TYR A 209 -20.50 8.94 44.39
CA TYR A 209 -19.81 7.73 44.83
C TYR A 209 -18.80 8.00 45.96
N SER A 210 -19.03 7.41 47.13
CA SER A 210 -18.09 7.44 48.26
C SER A 210 -16.99 6.39 48.12
N THR A 211 -15.74 6.81 48.34
CA THR A 211 -14.56 5.93 48.35
C THR A 211 -14.29 5.26 49.72
N VAL A 212 -15.09 5.57 50.74
CA VAL A 212 -14.87 5.09 52.11
C VAL A 212 -15.27 3.62 52.21
N GLY A 213 -14.28 2.74 52.37
CA GLY A 213 -14.47 1.30 52.58
C GLY A 213 -14.81 0.47 51.33
N ASN A 214 -15.34 1.08 50.26
CA ASN A 214 -15.74 0.39 49.04
C ASN A 214 -15.05 0.94 47.78
N HIS A 215 -14.63 0.05 46.88
CA HIS A 215 -14.06 0.37 45.56
C HIS A 215 -14.72 -0.41 44.41
N GLY A 216 -15.79 -1.16 44.68
CA GLY A 216 -16.42 -2.08 43.71
C GLY A 216 -17.14 -1.43 42.52
N PHE A 217 -17.04 -0.11 42.31
CA PHE A 217 -17.75 0.60 41.24
C PHE A 217 -17.59 -0.05 39.86
N PHE A 218 -16.35 -0.40 39.49
CA PHE A 218 -16.05 -0.95 38.16
C PHE A 218 -16.41 -2.43 37.99
N ALA A 219 -16.23 -3.24 39.05
CA ALA A 219 -16.14 -4.70 38.92
C ALA A 219 -17.03 -5.50 39.90
N GLY A 220 -17.87 -4.83 40.71
CA GLY A 220 -18.58 -5.45 41.83
C GLY A 220 -17.76 -5.43 43.13
N SER A 221 -16.45 -5.67 43.01
CA SER A 221 -15.51 -5.82 44.13
C SER A 221 -14.21 -5.03 43.90
N ARG A 222 -13.44 -4.81 44.98
CA ARG A 222 -12.11 -4.17 44.91
C ARG A 222 -11.12 -5.00 44.09
N TYR A 223 -11.06 -6.30 44.38
CA TYR A 223 -10.25 -7.31 43.68
C TYR A 223 -11.15 -8.14 42.77
N PHE A 224 -10.68 -8.56 41.60
CA PHE A 224 -11.48 -9.26 40.60
C PHE A 224 -10.66 -10.18 39.70
N THR A 225 -11.34 -11.15 39.08
CA THR A 225 -10.83 -11.89 37.91
C THR A 225 -11.52 -11.32 36.66
N PRO A 226 -10.79 -10.74 35.70
CA PRO A 226 -11.37 -10.33 34.42
C PRO A 226 -11.86 -11.55 33.64
N SER A 227 -13.11 -11.47 33.13
CA SER A 227 -13.68 -12.49 32.25
C SER A 227 -13.28 -12.27 30.78
N ASP A 228 -12.82 -11.07 30.41
CA ASP A 228 -12.10 -10.79 29.16
C ASP A 228 -11.32 -9.46 29.24
N ILE A 229 -10.29 -9.28 28.40
CA ILE A 229 -9.60 -8.00 28.18
C ILE A 229 -9.23 -7.85 26.70
N GLU A 230 -9.59 -6.73 26.07
CA GLU A 230 -9.12 -6.30 24.76
C GLU A 230 -8.33 -4.99 24.89
N VAL A 231 -7.27 -4.81 24.12
CA VAL A 231 -6.55 -3.54 23.98
C VAL A 231 -6.39 -3.21 22.50
N PHE A 232 -6.82 -2.01 22.13
CA PHE A 232 -6.74 -1.44 20.79
C PHE A 232 -5.80 -0.24 20.79
N PHE A 233 -4.97 -0.09 19.74
CA PHE A 233 -4.16 1.11 19.52
C PHE A 233 -4.71 1.97 18.39
N GLU A 234 -4.51 3.29 18.48
CA GLU A 234 -4.83 4.23 17.38
C GLU A 234 -3.71 4.21 16.32
N MET A 235 -4.07 3.92 15.06
CA MET A 235 -3.11 4.03 13.96
C MET A 235 -2.83 5.49 13.61
N GLY A 236 -1.68 5.99 14.08
CA GLY A 236 -1.22 7.34 13.80
C GLY A 236 -1.06 7.60 12.30
N LYS A 237 -1.71 8.65 11.79
CA LYS A 237 -1.71 8.99 10.36
C LYS A 237 -0.36 9.57 9.94
N THR A 238 0.54 8.68 9.54
CA THR A 238 1.85 9.02 9.01
C THR A 238 1.75 9.82 7.72
N SER A 239 2.61 10.82 7.56
CA SER A 239 2.81 11.53 6.29
C SER A 239 3.17 10.53 5.20
N VAL A 240 2.47 10.59 4.07
CA VAL A 240 2.78 9.78 2.88
C VAL A 240 3.26 10.70 1.78
N ILE A 241 4.58 10.73 1.64
CA ILE A 241 5.25 11.26 0.46
C ILE A 241 5.11 10.20 -0.62
N ALA A 242 4.88 10.61 -1.87
CA ALA A 242 5.19 9.76 -3.00
C ALA A 242 5.79 10.57 -4.14
N ILE A 243 6.53 9.90 -5.03
CA ILE A 243 7.50 10.56 -5.91
C ILE A 243 7.67 9.76 -7.20
N TYR A 244 7.62 10.43 -8.36
CA TYR A 244 7.74 9.78 -9.68
C TYR A 244 9.15 9.92 -10.27
N ILE A 245 9.83 8.79 -10.50
CA ILE A 245 11.21 8.62 -11.01
C ILE A 245 11.19 7.97 -12.43
N ARG A 246 12.34 7.87 -13.12
CA ARG A 246 12.45 7.25 -14.46
C ARG A 246 13.73 6.41 -14.71
N VAL A 247 13.74 5.12 -14.35
CA VAL A 247 14.84 4.15 -14.61
C VAL A 247 14.39 2.64 -14.68
N SER A 248 14.03 2.03 -15.84
CA SER A 248 14.63 0.78 -16.44
C SER A 248 14.25 -0.76 -16.29
N PHE A 249 13.01 -1.29 -16.07
CA PHE A 249 12.51 -2.73 -16.13
C PHE A 249 13.11 -3.90 -15.24
N THR A 250 12.48 -4.85 -14.47
CA THR A 250 11.09 -5.24 -13.99
C THR A 250 11.03 -6.26 -12.78
N HIS A 251 10.05 -6.21 -11.83
CA HIS A 251 9.25 -7.38 -11.27
C HIS A 251 7.95 -7.03 -10.44
N THR A 252 6.75 -7.47 -10.89
CA THR A 252 5.35 -7.59 -10.29
C THR A 252 4.79 -6.78 -9.08
N GLY A 253 3.48 -6.40 -9.09
CA GLY A 253 2.76 -5.85 -7.90
C GLY A 253 1.45 -5.05 -8.16
N GLY A 254 1.58 -3.73 -8.37
CA GLY A 254 0.48 -2.77 -8.62
C GLY A 254 0.40 -1.69 -7.53
N LEU A 255 -0.03 -0.46 -7.83
CA LEU A 255 -0.16 0.58 -6.78
C LEU A 255 -1.18 0.21 -5.70
N GLY A 256 -2.24 -0.56 -6.04
CA GLY A 256 -3.17 -1.13 -5.06
C GLY A 256 -2.59 -2.29 -4.20
N ALA A 257 -1.39 -2.77 -4.53
CA ALA A 257 -0.63 -3.69 -3.67
C ALA A 257 0.21 -2.96 -2.61
N SER A 258 0.28 -1.61 -2.66
CA SER A 258 0.99 -0.81 -1.67
C SER A 258 0.45 -1.02 -0.26
N ILE A 259 1.32 -1.49 0.62
CA ILE A 259 1.06 -1.63 2.06
C ILE A 259 0.90 -0.24 2.69
N ILE A 260 1.68 0.76 2.23
CA ILE A 260 1.58 2.14 2.71
C ILE A 260 0.22 2.76 2.33
N LEU A 261 -0.23 2.62 1.08
CA LEU A 261 -1.51 3.19 0.63
C LEU A 261 -2.74 2.44 1.16
N ARG A 262 -2.62 1.16 1.53
CA ARG A 262 -3.72 0.40 2.18
C ARG A 262 -4.13 0.98 3.54
N GLY A 263 -3.24 1.73 4.21
CA GLY A 263 -3.55 2.47 5.44
C GLY A 263 -4.23 3.83 5.23
N LEU A 264 -4.56 4.20 3.99
CA LEU A 264 -5.17 5.49 3.63
C LEU A 264 -6.52 5.29 2.92
N ASP A 265 -7.42 6.28 3.07
CA ASP A 265 -8.67 6.34 2.30
C ASP A 265 -8.39 6.29 0.78
N PRO A 266 -8.80 5.23 0.07
CA PRO A 266 -8.48 5.05 -1.34
C PRO A 266 -9.20 6.07 -2.24
N ASN A 267 -10.38 6.53 -1.85
CA ASN A 267 -11.14 7.52 -2.61
C ASN A 267 -10.49 8.91 -2.52
N LYS A 268 -9.90 9.24 -1.36
CA LYS A 268 -9.22 10.52 -1.14
C LYS A 268 -7.76 10.55 -1.62
N TYR A 269 -6.99 9.48 -1.42
CA TYR A 269 -5.53 9.49 -1.62
C TYR A 269 -5.06 8.67 -2.82
N LEU A 270 -5.54 7.43 -3.02
CA LEU A 270 -5.18 6.62 -4.19
C LEU A 270 -5.74 7.20 -5.49
N GLY A 271 -7.02 7.63 -5.49
CA GLY A 271 -7.61 8.36 -6.62
C GLY A 271 -6.85 9.65 -6.97
N LYS A 272 -6.29 10.34 -5.96
CA LYS A 272 -5.52 11.57 -6.17
C LYS A 272 -4.09 11.31 -6.66
N LEU A 273 -3.42 10.26 -6.15
CA LEU A 273 -2.17 9.73 -6.70
C LEU A 273 -2.32 9.40 -8.19
N ILE A 274 -3.37 8.68 -8.56
CA ILE A 274 -3.72 8.38 -9.96
C ILE A 274 -3.88 9.69 -10.75
N SER A 275 -4.62 10.68 -10.23
CA SER A 275 -4.80 11.98 -10.90
C SER A 275 -3.50 12.80 -11.08
N PHE A 276 -2.47 12.54 -10.26
CA PHE A 276 -1.15 13.15 -10.40
C PHE A 276 -0.27 12.42 -11.43
N LEU A 277 -0.47 11.11 -11.59
CA LEU A 277 0.21 10.27 -12.57
C LEU A 277 -0.42 10.36 -13.97
N ASP A 278 -1.75 10.43 -14.10
CA ASP A 278 -2.47 10.44 -15.38
C ASP A 278 -2.03 11.53 -16.39
N PRO A 279 -1.62 12.75 -16.00
CA PRO A 279 -1.04 13.72 -16.95
C PRO A 279 0.34 13.32 -17.50
N VAL A 280 0.99 12.32 -16.91
CA VAL A 280 2.39 11.93 -17.17
C VAL A 280 2.47 10.52 -17.78
N LEU A 281 1.61 9.62 -17.27
CA LEU A 281 1.27 8.27 -17.68
C LEU A 281 -0.27 8.15 -17.77
N PRO A 282 -0.95 8.69 -18.79
CA PRO A 282 -2.40 8.58 -18.90
C PRO A 282 -2.83 7.11 -19.02
N THR A 283 -3.84 6.75 -18.23
CA THR A 283 -4.18 5.39 -17.79
C THR A 283 -3.37 4.89 -16.58
N ALA A 284 -2.87 5.76 -15.69
CA ALA A 284 -2.17 5.35 -14.46
C ALA A 284 -3.04 4.51 -13.49
N SER A 285 -4.37 4.55 -13.67
CA SER A 285 -5.36 3.67 -13.02
C SER A 285 -5.35 2.22 -13.54
N ARG A 286 -4.64 1.93 -14.63
CA ARG A 286 -4.70 0.67 -15.40
C ARG A 286 -3.37 0.19 -15.95
N THR A 287 -2.41 1.11 -16.08
CA THR A 287 -1.02 0.79 -16.31
C THR A 287 -0.59 -0.04 -15.11
N ASP A 288 -0.20 -1.28 -15.35
CA ASP A 288 0.25 -2.14 -14.27
C ASP A 288 1.42 -1.43 -13.57
N PHE A 289 1.44 -1.47 -12.25
CA PHE A 289 2.63 -1.10 -11.49
C PHE A 289 3.18 -2.37 -10.84
N ALA A 290 4.32 -2.28 -10.16
CA ALA A 290 4.97 -3.45 -9.61
C ALA A 290 6.02 -3.13 -8.55
N ARG A 291 6.03 -3.86 -7.42
CA ARG A 291 6.83 -3.49 -6.25
C ARG A 291 8.23 -4.05 -6.35
N CYS A 292 9.15 -3.12 -6.43
CA CYS A 292 10.56 -3.24 -6.74
C CYS A 292 11.36 -3.55 -5.48
N TRP A 293 11.11 -2.76 -4.44
CA TRP A 293 11.69 -2.81 -3.11
C TRP A 293 10.63 -2.38 -2.11
N HIS A 294 10.56 -3.06 -0.98
CA HIS A 294 9.81 -2.72 0.22
C HIS A 294 10.73 -2.93 1.40
N ALA A 295 11.24 -1.82 1.95
CA ALA A 295 12.37 -1.86 2.88
C ALA A 295 12.11 -2.73 4.13
N MET A 296 10.85 -2.83 4.55
CA MET A 296 10.39 -3.65 5.68
C MET A 296 10.32 -5.17 5.42
N THR A 297 10.37 -5.65 4.17
CA THR A 297 10.55 -7.10 3.87
C THR A 297 11.87 -7.44 3.21
N ASP A 298 12.44 -6.48 2.46
CA ASP A 298 13.56 -6.74 1.57
C ASP A 298 14.89 -6.26 2.20
N GLY A 299 14.82 -5.47 3.27
CA GLY A 299 15.98 -4.90 3.98
C GLY A 299 16.22 -3.43 3.63
N TRP A 300 16.72 -2.67 4.60
CA TRP A 300 16.89 -1.21 4.53
C TRP A 300 18.14 -0.73 3.80
N ALA A 301 19.07 -1.62 3.48
CA ALA A 301 20.33 -1.28 2.81
C ALA A 301 20.10 -0.72 1.39
N ALA A 302 20.74 0.41 1.09
CA ALA A 302 20.73 1.02 -0.24
C ALA A 302 21.25 0.04 -1.31
N SER A 303 22.22 -0.81 -0.99
CA SER A 303 22.68 -1.87 -1.90
C SER A 303 21.56 -2.84 -2.31
N THR A 304 20.58 -3.11 -1.43
CA THR A 304 19.43 -3.96 -1.74
C THR A 304 18.34 -3.20 -2.51
N PHE A 305 18.13 -1.92 -2.19
CA PHE A 305 17.33 -1.03 -3.04
C PHE A 305 17.91 -1.03 -4.47
N HIS A 306 19.23 -0.83 -4.63
CA HIS A 306 19.90 -0.82 -5.93
C HIS A 306 19.86 -2.19 -6.62
N SER A 307 20.22 -3.31 -5.95
CA SER A 307 20.15 -4.65 -6.58
C SER A 307 18.75 -5.03 -7.06
N ASN A 308 17.71 -4.51 -6.40
CA ASN A 308 16.33 -4.80 -6.74
C ASN A 308 15.77 -3.78 -7.74
N CYS A 309 16.10 -2.49 -7.63
CA CYS A 309 15.46 -1.39 -8.35
C CYS A 309 16.28 -0.67 -9.41
N ASP A 310 17.60 -0.87 -9.50
CA ASP A 310 18.40 -0.22 -10.53
C ASP A 310 18.04 -0.78 -11.90
N GLY A 311 17.32 0.05 -12.64
CA GLY A 311 16.49 -0.44 -13.72
C GLY A 311 15.28 -1.23 -13.20
N ARG A 312 14.18 -0.53 -12.88
CA ARG A 312 12.84 -1.14 -12.86
C ARG A 312 11.75 -0.42 -13.65
N GLY A 313 11.81 0.86 -13.94
CA GLY A 313 10.96 1.53 -14.95
C GLY A 313 10.81 3.02 -14.65
N PRO A 314 9.83 3.74 -15.23
CA PRO A 314 9.21 4.83 -14.51
C PRO A 314 8.72 4.31 -13.16
N THR A 315 9.26 4.84 -12.06
CA THR A 315 8.97 4.34 -10.71
C THR A 315 8.16 5.34 -9.90
N VAL A 316 7.39 4.84 -8.94
CA VAL A 316 6.66 5.61 -7.94
C VAL A 316 7.15 5.15 -6.57
N THR A 317 8.05 5.92 -5.97
CA THR A 317 8.42 5.74 -4.56
C THR A 317 7.31 6.26 -3.66
N ILE A 318 7.06 5.58 -2.55
CA ILE A 318 6.10 5.92 -1.50
C ILE A 318 6.84 5.78 -0.16
N ILE A 319 6.77 6.80 0.70
CA ILE A 319 7.55 6.90 1.95
C ILE A 319 6.65 7.28 3.13
N LYS A 320 6.82 6.55 4.25
CA LYS A 320 6.27 6.69 5.62
C LYS A 320 7.43 6.98 6.59
N VAL A 321 7.31 7.52 7.83
CA VAL A 321 8.43 8.16 8.61
C VAL A 321 8.62 7.80 10.14
N ASN A 322 9.88 7.76 10.70
CA ASN A 322 10.45 7.89 12.13
C ASN A 322 11.92 7.29 12.34
N GLU A 323 12.80 7.81 13.28
CA GLU A 323 14.34 7.92 13.36
C GLU A 323 15.25 6.78 14.02
N TYR A 324 16.64 6.63 14.11
CA TYR A 324 17.92 7.45 14.27
C TYR A 324 19.34 6.65 14.07
N ILE A 325 20.52 6.82 13.33
CA ILE A 325 21.34 7.74 12.41
C ILE A 325 22.58 7.08 11.63
N PHE A 326 23.02 7.54 10.41
CA PHE A 326 24.39 7.61 9.71
C PHE A 326 24.52 7.37 8.13
N ALA A 327 25.72 7.45 7.47
CA ALA A 327 25.87 7.74 5.99
C ALA A 327 27.12 7.19 5.18
N GLY A 328 27.13 7.32 3.81
CA GLY A 328 28.17 6.85 2.84
C GLY A 328 28.33 7.64 1.48
N SER A 329 29.05 7.08 0.47
CA SER A 329 29.54 7.74 -0.80
C SER A 329 28.88 7.30 -2.15
N CYS A 330 29.06 8.06 -3.26
CA CYS A 330 28.08 8.18 -4.36
C CYS A 330 28.53 8.23 -5.84
N VAL A 331 27.53 8.16 -6.76
CA VAL A 331 27.70 7.97 -8.22
C VAL A 331 27.29 9.17 -9.11
N GLY A 332 26.11 9.82 -8.96
CA GLY A 332 25.81 11.05 -9.74
C GLY A 332 24.35 11.52 -9.90
N PHE A 333 24.16 12.70 -10.52
CA PHE A 333 22.85 13.29 -10.86
C PHE A 333 22.32 12.79 -12.22
N SER A 334 20.99 12.84 -12.43
CA SER A 334 20.36 12.51 -13.71
C SER A 334 19.14 13.37 -14.07
N TYR A 335 18.95 13.55 -15.38
CA TYR A 335 17.86 14.32 -16.00
C TYR A 335 16.59 13.47 -16.16
N ALA A 336 15.46 14.00 -15.70
CA ALA A 336 14.16 13.35 -15.88
C ALA A 336 13.03 14.39 -15.98
N SER A 337 12.85 15.01 -17.15
CA SER A 337 11.89 16.11 -17.39
C SER A 337 10.42 15.84 -17.02
N LYS A 338 10.03 14.58 -16.83
CA LYS A 338 8.67 14.18 -16.37
C LYS A 338 8.57 13.90 -14.86
N ALA A 339 9.67 13.89 -14.12
CA ALA A 339 9.69 13.63 -12.68
C ALA A 339 8.97 14.73 -11.89
N PHE A 340 8.30 14.35 -10.79
CA PHE A 340 7.62 15.27 -9.88
C PHE A 340 7.57 14.68 -8.46
N ILE A 341 7.69 15.53 -7.45
CA ILE A 341 7.55 15.17 -6.03
C ILE A 341 6.16 15.58 -5.55
N PHE A 342 5.57 14.84 -4.61
CA PHE A 342 4.25 15.17 -4.08
C PHE A 342 4.01 14.67 -2.66
N SER A 343 3.14 15.39 -1.94
CA SER A 343 2.59 14.96 -0.65
C SER A 343 1.15 14.51 -0.88
N LEU A 344 0.83 13.26 -0.50
CA LEU A 344 -0.57 12.82 -0.41
C LEU A 344 -1.18 13.25 0.93
N TYR A 345 -0.38 13.18 2.00
CA TYR A 345 -0.72 13.68 3.33
C TYR A 345 0.54 14.18 4.03
N ASN A 346 0.40 15.18 4.90
CA ASN A 346 1.47 15.75 5.72
C ASN A 346 0.94 16.21 7.08
N VAL A 347 1.86 16.49 8.01
CA VAL A 347 1.56 16.79 9.42
C VAL A 347 0.67 18.03 9.66
N LYS A 348 0.54 18.95 8.69
CA LYS A 348 -0.34 20.13 8.79
C LYS A 348 -1.72 19.91 8.14
N GLY A 349 -2.00 18.70 7.64
CA GLY A 349 -3.32 18.34 7.11
C GLY A 349 -3.70 19.01 5.79
N TYR A 350 -2.75 19.60 5.06
CA TYR A 350 -3.04 20.16 3.73
C TYR A 350 -3.58 19.06 2.79
N ASN A 351 -4.40 19.47 1.83
CA ASN A 351 -4.82 18.62 0.72
C ASN A 351 -3.60 18.10 -0.07
N PRO A 352 -3.73 16.98 -0.82
CA PRO A 352 -2.63 16.47 -1.64
C PRO A 352 -2.10 17.52 -2.63
N VAL A 353 -0.78 17.69 -2.69
CA VAL A 353 -0.09 18.69 -3.52
C VAL A 353 0.99 18.03 -4.37
N LYS A 354 0.98 18.35 -5.67
CA LYS A 354 2.00 17.99 -6.66
C LYS A 354 2.93 19.18 -6.90
N LEU A 355 4.24 18.96 -6.82
CA LEU A 355 5.28 19.96 -7.08
C LEU A 355 6.06 19.56 -8.34
N THR A 356 6.07 20.43 -9.34
CA THR A 356 6.77 20.24 -10.62
C THR A 356 8.16 20.84 -10.60
N GLN A 357 9.04 20.39 -11.51
CA GLN A 357 10.36 21.00 -11.71
C GLN A 357 10.22 22.45 -12.19
N TYR A 358 11.11 23.34 -11.75
CA TYR A 358 11.14 24.74 -12.22
C TYR A 358 12.56 25.28 -12.49
N ARG A 359 13.59 24.70 -11.87
CA ARG A 359 15.01 25.00 -12.14
C ARG A 359 15.85 23.74 -11.97
N ASN A 360 17.12 23.77 -12.38
CA ASN A 360 18.07 22.64 -12.21
C ASN A 360 17.54 21.30 -12.78
N GLN A 361 16.80 21.34 -13.88
CA GLN A 361 16.09 20.19 -14.46
C GLN A 361 17.03 19.02 -14.81
N GLN A 362 18.26 19.31 -15.26
CA GLN A 362 19.31 18.32 -15.52
C GLN A 362 19.66 17.45 -14.29
N ASN A 363 19.33 17.91 -13.08
CA ASN A 363 19.61 17.26 -11.82
C ASN A 363 18.31 16.91 -11.06
N ALA A 364 17.26 16.49 -11.79
CA ALA A 364 15.97 16.13 -11.22
C ALA A 364 16.03 14.99 -10.19
N MET A 365 17.02 14.11 -10.31
CA MET A 365 17.20 12.90 -9.51
C MET A 365 18.69 12.70 -9.20
N TYR A 366 19.01 12.00 -8.11
CA TYR A 366 20.38 11.64 -7.74
C TYR A 366 20.47 10.15 -7.42
N SER A 367 21.41 9.45 -8.04
CA SER A 367 21.65 8.02 -7.90
C SER A 367 22.98 7.77 -7.20
N CYS A 368 22.97 6.95 -6.16
CA CYS A 368 24.12 6.73 -5.30
C CYS A 368 23.92 5.43 -4.52
N ASN A 369 24.83 4.48 -4.69
CA ASN A 369 24.78 3.14 -4.09
C ASN A 369 24.72 3.09 -2.55
N THR A 370 24.95 4.20 -1.86
CA THR A 370 24.75 4.35 -0.40
C THR A 370 23.64 5.37 -0.05
N ARG A 371 22.60 5.46 -0.89
CA ARG A 371 21.42 6.32 -0.67
C ARG A 371 20.17 5.65 -1.21
N GLY A 372 19.04 5.86 -0.54
CA GLY A 372 17.74 5.56 -1.11
C GLY A 372 17.29 6.61 -2.15
N PRO A 373 16.02 6.54 -2.59
CA PRO A 373 15.45 7.46 -3.58
C PRO A 373 15.69 8.95 -3.26
N THR A 374 16.42 9.65 -4.13
CA THR A 374 16.90 11.02 -3.90
C THR A 374 16.60 11.95 -5.09
N PHE A 375 16.15 13.17 -4.80
CA PHE A 375 15.49 14.07 -5.75
C PHE A 375 15.96 15.51 -5.66
N GLY A 376 16.22 16.12 -6.81
CA GLY A 376 16.57 17.52 -6.94
C GLY A 376 17.99 17.87 -6.50
N ALA A 377 18.38 19.13 -6.76
CA ALA A 377 19.74 19.62 -6.57
C ALA A 377 19.84 21.14 -6.43
N GLY A 378 21.05 21.63 -6.21
CA GLY A 378 21.38 23.05 -6.07
C GLY A 378 21.53 23.43 -4.61
N CYS A 379 20.42 23.56 -3.88
CA CYS A 379 20.44 23.79 -2.42
C CYS A 379 20.48 22.49 -1.58
N GLY A 380 21.14 21.45 -2.09
CA GLY A 380 20.94 20.07 -1.68
C GLY A 380 19.74 19.44 -2.40
N HIS A 381 19.19 18.36 -1.86
CA HIS A 381 18.05 17.63 -2.42
C HIS A 381 16.72 18.14 -1.88
N ASP A 382 15.67 18.19 -2.71
CA ASP A 382 14.30 18.46 -2.25
C ASP A 382 13.79 17.31 -1.38
N ILE A 383 14.13 16.07 -1.74
CA ILE A 383 13.90 14.88 -0.91
C ILE A 383 15.14 13.99 -1.00
N TYR A 384 15.68 13.61 0.15
CA TYR A 384 16.81 12.69 0.30
C TYR A 384 16.40 11.52 1.19
N ILE A 385 16.66 10.30 0.74
CA ILE A 385 16.59 9.09 1.57
C ILE A 385 18.01 8.54 1.74
N SER A 386 18.40 8.27 2.99
CA SER A 386 19.71 7.74 3.36
C SER A 386 19.86 6.25 3.07
N ASP A 387 21.08 5.73 3.20
CA ASP A 387 21.27 4.29 3.44
C ASP A 387 20.70 3.92 4.83
N ASP A 388 20.37 2.64 5.04
CA ASP A 388 19.79 2.07 6.27
C ASP A 388 18.69 2.93 6.93
N SER A 389 17.90 3.63 6.12
CA SER A 389 17.17 4.83 6.55
C SER A 389 16.05 4.57 7.55
N GLY A 390 15.54 3.34 7.63
CA GLY A 390 14.58 2.90 8.64
C GLY A 390 15.13 2.71 10.04
N ASN A 391 16.45 2.78 10.17
CA ASN A 391 17.14 2.90 11.43
C ASN A 391 17.76 4.30 11.62
N ASN A 392 17.55 5.31 10.74
CA ASN A 392 18.49 6.44 10.61
C ASN A 392 17.98 7.71 9.85
N PRO A 393 18.00 8.94 10.43
CA PRO A 393 17.19 10.06 9.99
C PRO A 393 18.04 11.10 9.24
N THR A 394 19.14 10.64 8.64
CA THR A 394 19.96 11.50 7.81
C THR A 394 19.23 11.84 6.50
N SER A 395 18.19 11.06 6.16
CA SER A 395 17.14 11.45 5.22
C SER A 395 16.60 12.86 5.56
N TYR A 396 16.40 13.69 4.53
CA TYR A 396 16.03 15.10 4.73
C TYR A 396 15.19 15.62 3.58
N THR A 397 14.51 16.74 3.81
CA THR A 397 13.74 17.43 2.77
C THR A 397 13.96 18.94 2.78
N ARG A 398 14.03 19.47 1.57
CA ARG A 398 14.07 20.88 1.25
C ARG A 398 12.98 21.21 0.25
N CYS A 399 12.60 22.46 0.17
CA CYS A 399 11.67 22.95 -0.85
C CYS A 399 12.39 23.93 -1.76
N GLY A 400 12.00 23.98 -3.03
CA GLY A 400 12.52 24.97 -3.95
C GLY A 400 13.94 24.70 -4.44
N CYS A 401 14.50 23.48 -4.37
CA CYS A 401 15.83 23.20 -4.93
C CYS A 401 15.73 22.96 -6.45
N THR A 402 15.12 21.87 -6.89
CA THR A 402 14.73 21.61 -8.29
C THR A 402 13.21 21.69 -8.49
N TYR A 403 12.44 21.30 -7.48
CA TYR A 403 10.97 21.26 -7.52
C TYR A 403 10.35 22.51 -6.87
N THR A 404 9.16 22.90 -7.34
CA THR A 404 8.45 24.12 -6.90
C THR A 404 8.23 24.14 -5.38
N THR A 405 8.34 25.32 -4.79
CA THR A 405 8.09 25.50 -3.34
C THR A 405 6.59 25.35 -3.06
N PRO A 406 6.18 24.61 -2.01
CA PRO A 406 4.78 24.55 -1.60
C PRO A 406 4.23 25.91 -1.19
N SER A 407 2.94 26.14 -1.42
CA SER A 407 2.27 27.36 -0.91
C SER A 407 2.37 27.44 0.61
N GLY A 408 2.71 28.62 1.14
CA GLY A 408 2.96 28.83 2.57
C GLY A 408 4.32 28.38 3.09
N TYR A 409 5.26 27.98 2.21
CA TYR A 409 6.64 27.62 2.56
C TYR A 409 7.64 28.48 1.80
N SER A 410 8.87 28.55 2.33
CA SER A 410 10.02 29.20 1.68
C SER A 410 11.00 28.16 1.13
N SER A 411 11.88 28.55 0.20
CA SER A 411 12.93 27.68 -0.30
C SER A 411 14.03 27.43 0.76
N GLY A 412 14.51 26.20 0.88
CA GLY A 412 15.47 25.78 1.92
C GLY A 412 14.95 24.61 2.75
N ASN A 413 15.42 24.47 4.00
CA ASN A 413 14.99 23.44 4.94
C ASN A 413 13.46 23.46 5.13
N CYS A 414 12.75 22.36 4.84
CA CYS A 414 11.31 22.42 4.61
C CYS A 414 10.51 21.28 5.24
N GLY A 415 9.88 21.54 6.37
CA GLY A 415 8.97 20.58 7.05
C GLY A 415 7.65 20.29 6.33
N PHE A 416 7.48 20.61 5.05
CA PHE A 416 6.22 20.43 4.32
C PHE A 416 5.81 18.96 4.20
N PHE A 417 6.77 18.07 3.93
CA PHE A 417 6.50 16.65 3.73
C PHE A 417 6.41 15.86 5.05
N THR A 418 7.18 16.27 6.05
CA THR A 418 7.55 15.43 7.20
C THR A 418 7.47 16.12 8.56
N GLY A 419 7.09 17.41 8.62
CA GLY A 419 7.08 18.21 9.84
C GLY A 419 8.45 18.76 10.21
N GLY A 420 9.44 17.87 10.40
CA GLY A 420 10.86 18.23 10.45
C GLY A 420 11.48 18.37 9.06
N SER A 421 12.58 19.11 8.93
CA SER A 421 13.39 19.11 7.69
C SER A 421 14.33 17.92 7.60
N HIS A 422 14.64 17.27 8.72
CA HIS A 422 15.20 15.92 8.80
C HIS A 422 14.11 14.94 9.19
N PHE A 423 14.27 13.67 8.81
CA PHE A 423 13.35 12.58 9.09
C PHE A 423 14.05 11.24 8.85
N SER A 424 13.48 10.13 9.32
CA SER A 424 13.74 8.78 8.77
C SER A 424 12.50 8.25 8.12
N PRO A 425 12.55 7.35 7.15
CA PRO A 425 11.40 6.55 6.76
C PRO A 425 11.05 5.41 7.75
N THR A 426 9.78 5.18 8.13
CA THR A 426 9.32 3.90 8.77
C THR A 426 8.88 2.84 7.77
N ASP A 427 8.67 3.22 6.50
CA ASP A 427 8.39 2.30 5.41
C ASP A 427 8.73 2.99 4.09
N VAL A 428 9.26 2.25 3.14
CA VAL A 428 9.49 2.71 1.75
C VAL A 428 9.11 1.59 0.80
N GLU A 429 8.14 1.87 -0.05
CA GLU A 429 7.81 1.03 -1.20
C GLU A 429 8.16 1.78 -2.47
N VAL A 430 8.90 1.16 -3.39
CA VAL A 430 9.01 1.70 -4.76
C VAL A 430 8.32 0.78 -5.75
N PHE A 431 7.39 1.36 -6.50
CA PHE A 431 6.64 0.72 -7.56
C PHE A 431 7.25 1.08 -8.91
N TYR A 432 7.08 0.29 -9.96
CA TYR A 432 7.46 0.67 -11.31
C TYR A 432 6.42 0.25 -12.34
N GLU A 433 6.39 0.92 -13.48
CA GLU A 433 5.49 0.68 -14.62
C GLU A 433 5.70 -0.70 -15.28
N ALA A 434 4.64 -1.49 -15.43
CA ALA A 434 4.66 -2.90 -15.82
C ALA A 434 3.66 -3.23 -16.95
N GLY A 435 3.63 -4.51 -17.33
CA GLY A 435 2.63 -5.09 -18.24
C GLY A 435 2.55 -4.42 -19.61
N LEU A 436 1.32 -4.19 -20.11
CA LEU A 436 1.09 -3.51 -21.39
C LEU A 436 1.74 -2.12 -21.47
N GLY A 437 1.95 -1.47 -20.32
CA GLY A 437 2.64 -0.19 -20.25
C GLY A 437 4.08 -0.29 -20.76
N LEU A 438 4.77 -1.42 -20.53
CA LEU A 438 6.15 -1.62 -20.96
C LEU A 438 6.33 -1.97 -22.44
N SER A 439 5.25 -2.13 -23.22
CA SER A 439 5.32 -2.49 -24.64
C SER A 439 6.32 -1.64 -25.42
N ALA A 440 7.39 -2.28 -25.91
CA ALA A 440 8.42 -1.65 -26.73
C ALA A 440 7.83 -1.13 -28.05
N ILE A 441 6.78 -1.79 -28.55
CA ILE A 441 6.02 -1.36 -29.73
C ILE A 441 5.24 -0.07 -29.44
N LEU A 442 4.40 -0.04 -28.40
CA LEU A 442 3.56 1.12 -28.11
C LEU A 442 4.35 2.35 -27.63
N ARG A 443 5.45 2.15 -26.90
CA ARG A 443 6.35 3.23 -26.42
C ARG A 443 7.06 3.98 -27.55
N SER A 444 6.97 3.50 -28.79
CA SER A 444 7.60 4.10 -29.98
C SER A 444 6.71 5.06 -30.79
N LEU A 445 5.47 5.32 -30.34
CA LEU A 445 4.56 6.32 -30.91
C LEU A 445 4.18 7.37 -29.85
N ASP A 446 3.11 8.14 -30.10
CA ASP A 446 2.27 8.75 -29.05
C ASP A 446 1.64 7.67 -28.17
N TYR A 447 2.48 7.12 -27.30
CA TYR A 447 2.21 6.07 -26.33
C TYR A 447 0.90 6.30 -25.56
N ASN A 448 0.71 7.54 -25.12
CA ASN A 448 -0.45 8.02 -24.36
C ASN A 448 -1.77 7.85 -25.13
N LYS A 449 -1.77 8.14 -26.44
CA LYS A 449 -2.93 7.99 -27.32
C LYS A 449 -3.26 6.53 -27.61
N TYR A 450 -2.27 5.74 -28.02
CA TYR A 450 -2.52 4.38 -28.52
C TYR A 450 -2.76 3.35 -27.40
N LEU A 451 -2.07 3.45 -26.25
CA LEU A 451 -2.31 2.58 -25.11
C LEU A 451 -3.72 2.80 -24.52
N LYS A 452 -4.15 4.07 -24.37
CA LYS A 452 -5.50 4.42 -23.89
C LYS A 452 -6.59 3.81 -24.78
N VAL A 453 -6.41 3.81 -26.09
CA VAL A 453 -7.38 3.22 -27.02
C VAL A 453 -7.35 1.69 -26.97
N LEU A 454 -6.17 1.05 -26.89
CA LEU A 454 -6.09 -0.40 -26.70
C LEU A 454 -6.79 -0.86 -25.42
N PHE A 455 -6.59 -0.15 -24.29
CA PHE A 455 -7.33 -0.41 -23.06
C PHE A 455 -8.86 -0.24 -23.22
N SER A 456 -9.33 0.72 -24.02
CA SER A 456 -10.76 0.86 -24.31
C SER A 456 -11.35 -0.31 -25.11
N TYR A 457 -10.51 -1.00 -25.90
CA TYR A 457 -10.91 -2.20 -26.64
C TYR A 457 -10.90 -3.47 -25.79
N LEU A 458 -9.99 -3.55 -24.81
CA LEU A 458 -9.86 -4.66 -23.86
C LEU A 458 -10.93 -4.57 -22.75
N ASP A 459 -11.31 -3.37 -22.32
CA ASP A 459 -12.25 -3.10 -21.22
C ASP A 459 -13.50 -4.01 -21.15
N PRO A 460 -14.21 -4.31 -22.26
CA PRO A 460 -15.42 -5.14 -22.23
C PRO A 460 -15.16 -6.65 -22.24
N VAL A 461 -13.91 -7.09 -22.38
CA VAL A 461 -13.56 -8.51 -22.57
C VAL A 461 -12.72 -9.12 -21.43
N LEU A 462 -12.05 -8.28 -20.62
CA LEU A 462 -11.27 -8.71 -19.45
C LEU A 462 -12.07 -9.66 -18.53
N ILE A 463 -11.37 -10.52 -17.80
CA ILE A 463 -11.95 -11.42 -16.80
C ILE A 463 -12.45 -10.61 -15.59
N ASN A 464 -11.68 -9.62 -15.13
CA ASN A 464 -12.12 -8.67 -14.12
C ASN A 464 -11.51 -7.28 -14.39
N LYS A 465 -12.32 -6.31 -14.82
CA LYS A 465 -11.88 -4.97 -15.22
C LYS A 465 -11.00 -4.23 -14.19
N GLU A 466 -11.17 -4.50 -12.90
CA GLU A 466 -10.42 -3.85 -11.82
C GLU A 466 -9.14 -4.60 -11.44
N ARG A 467 -9.16 -5.94 -11.52
CA ARG A 467 -8.08 -6.85 -11.06
C ARG A 467 -7.22 -7.44 -12.17
N SER A 468 -7.67 -7.40 -13.43
CA SER A 468 -6.93 -7.92 -14.58
C SER A 468 -5.67 -7.09 -14.84
N ARG A 469 -4.53 -7.78 -15.00
CA ARG A 469 -3.21 -7.23 -15.33
C ARG A 469 -2.65 -7.99 -16.53
N PHE A 470 -1.63 -7.45 -17.19
CA PHE A 470 -1.01 -8.10 -18.35
C PHE A 470 0.45 -8.43 -18.08
N VAL A 471 0.89 -9.63 -18.47
CA VAL A 471 2.29 -10.05 -18.36
C VAL A 471 2.80 -10.48 -19.72
N ARG A 472 3.99 -9.99 -20.11
CA ARG A 472 4.65 -10.36 -21.37
C ARG A 472 4.99 -11.85 -21.33
N CYS A 473 4.51 -12.63 -22.31
CA CYS A 473 5.00 -14.00 -22.53
C CYS A 473 5.97 -14.08 -23.70
N TRP A 474 5.82 -13.26 -24.74
CA TRP A 474 6.74 -13.27 -25.88
C TRP A 474 7.04 -11.87 -26.41
N HIS A 475 8.29 -11.63 -26.81
CA HIS A 475 8.73 -10.47 -27.59
C HIS A 475 9.77 -10.97 -28.59
N ALA A 476 9.43 -10.89 -29.88
CA ALA A 476 10.19 -11.58 -30.93
C ALA A 476 11.65 -11.07 -31.05
N LYS A 477 11.92 -9.81 -30.69
CA LYS A 477 13.28 -9.24 -30.68
C LYS A 477 14.17 -9.75 -29.55
N THR A 478 13.64 -9.96 -28.34
CA THR A 478 14.44 -10.35 -27.17
C THR A 478 14.50 -11.86 -26.99
N ASP A 479 13.37 -12.54 -27.22
CA ASP A 479 13.24 -13.96 -26.93
C ASP A 479 13.56 -14.84 -28.16
N GLY A 480 13.37 -14.29 -29.36
CA GLY A 480 13.60 -14.98 -30.64
C GLY A 480 12.34 -15.07 -31.52
N TRP A 481 12.56 -15.22 -32.83
CA TRP A 481 11.52 -15.15 -33.87
C TRP A 481 10.87 -16.49 -34.23
N ALA A 482 11.22 -17.58 -33.58
CA ALA A 482 10.70 -18.91 -33.88
C ALA A 482 9.29 -19.12 -33.31
N ALA A 483 8.42 -19.78 -34.07
CA ALA A 483 7.09 -20.20 -33.60
C ALA A 483 7.18 -21.11 -32.36
N SER A 484 8.21 -21.93 -32.28
CA SER A 484 8.52 -22.76 -31.10
C SER A 484 8.75 -21.93 -29.84
N THR A 485 9.46 -20.79 -29.93
CA THR A 485 9.70 -19.86 -28.80
C THR A 485 8.41 -19.17 -28.35
N PHE A 486 7.58 -18.74 -29.31
CA PHE A 486 6.24 -18.22 -29.01
C PHE A 486 5.42 -19.28 -28.26
N HIS A 487 5.39 -20.51 -28.75
CA HIS A 487 4.61 -21.60 -28.15
C HIS A 487 5.15 -22.08 -26.80
N SER A 488 6.48 -22.18 -26.61
CA SER A 488 7.07 -22.52 -25.31
C SER A 488 6.70 -21.49 -24.24
N ASN A 489 6.60 -20.22 -24.63
CA ASN A 489 6.40 -19.16 -23.66
C ASN A 489 4.92 -18.81 -23.43
N CYS A 490 4.05 -18.83 -24.46
CA CYS A 490 2.68 -18.32 -24.40
C CYS A 490 1.57 -19.40 -24.40
N ASN A 491 1.86 -20.69 -24.63
CA ASN A 491 0.83 -21.74 -24.57
C ASN A 491 0.18 -21.84 -23.19
N GLY A 492 -1.11 -22.20 -23.17
CA GLY A 492 -1.84 -22.49 -21.92
C GLY A 492 -2.17 -21.29 -21.02
N ARG A 493 -1.62 -20.10 -21.28
CA ARG A 493 -1.67 -18.94 -20.35
C ARG A 493 -3.00 -18.17 -20.25
N GLY A 494 -4.09 -18.69 -20.80
CA GLY A 494 -5.40 -18.02 -20.80
C GLY A 494 -5.51 -16.95 -21.89
N PRO A 495 -6.30 -15.88 -21.67
CA PRO A 495 -6.47 -14.80 -22.63
C PRO A 495 -5.15 -14.10 -22.97
N THR A 496 -5.01 -13.63 -24.20
CA THR A 496 -3.83 -12.88 -24.64
C THR A 496 -4.17 -11.72 -25.57
N VAL A 497 -3.33 -10.70 -25.54
CA VAL A 497 -3.28 -9.63 -26.54
C VAL A 497 -1.94 -9.69 -27.27
N THR A 498 -2.01 -9.74 -28.61
CA THR A 498 -0.88 -9.70 -29.53
C THR A 498 -0.79 -8.31 -30.14
N ILE A 499 0.42 -7.74 -30.17
CA ILE A 499 0.75 -6.46 -30.80
C ILE A 499 1.83 -6.71 -31.85
N ILE A 500 1.55 -6.37 -33.10
CA ILE A 500 2.43 -6.55 -34.26
C ILE A 500 2.83 -5.17 -34.78
N LYS A 501 4.12 -4.99 -35.10
CA LYS A 501 4.65 -3.77 -35.73
C LYS A 501 5.25 -4.08 -37.10
N VAL A 502 4.78 -3.39 -38.14
CA VAL A 502 5.34 -3.45 -39.51
C VAL A 502 5.71 -2.03 -39.91
N ASN A 503 7.02 -1.74 -40.03
CA ASN A 503 7.54 -0.38 -40.20
C ASN A 503 7.01 0.56 -39.10
N SER A 504 6.18 1.54 -39.44
CA SER A 504 5.47 2.41 -38.47
C SER A 504 4.13 1.85 -38.00
N TYR A 505 3.53 0.93 -38.75
CA TYR A 505 2.15 0.46 -38.56
C TYR A 505 2.04 -0.51 -37.39
N ILE A 506 0.96 -0.39 -36.62
CA ILE A 506 0.70 -1.19 -35.41
C ILE A 506 -0.73 -1.73 -35.46
N PHE A 507 -0.84 -3.04 -35.33
CA PHE A 507 -2.10 -3.79 -35.36
C PHE A 507 -1.95 -5.07 -34.53
N GLY A 508 -3.01 -5.89 -34.44
CA GLY A 508 -2.94 -7.13 -33.68
C GLY A 508 -4.31 -7.71 -33.38
N GLY A 509 -4.38 -8.53 -32.34
CA GLY A 509 -5.61 -9.16 -31.90
C GLY A 509 -5.60 -9.57 -30.43
N TYR A 510 -6.80 -9.67 -29.86
CA TYR A 510 -7.06 -10.25 -28.55
C TYR A 510 -7.79 -11.59 -28.73
N THR A 511 -7.50 -12.56 -27.86
CA THR A 511 -8.25 -13.81 -27.72
C THR A 511 -8.51 -14.11 -26.25
N ASP A 512 -9.71 -14.59 -25.94
CA ASP A 512 -10.13 -15.11 -24.64
C ASP A 512 -9.73 -16.59 -24.41
N VAL A 513 -9.02 -17.21 -25.36
CA VAL A 513 -8.68 -18.64 -25.34
C VAL A 513 -7.17 -18.85 -25.53
N SER A 514 -6.61 -19.75 -24.72
CA SER A 514 -5.20 -20.15 -24.73
C SER A 514 -4.71 -20.66 -26.08
N TRP A 515 -3.48 -20.26 -26.44
CA TRP A 515 -2.71 -20.89 -27.51
C TRP A 515 -2.32 -22.34 -27.14
N THR A 516 -2.23 -23.20 -28.16
CA THR A 516 -1.76 -24.58 -28.06
C THR A 516 -0.89 -24.92 -29.28
N SER A 517 0.03 -25.87 -29.14
CA SER A 517 0.86 -26.37 -30.25
C SER A 517 0.17 -27.44 -31.11
N SER A 518 -0.81 -28.14 -30.54
CA SER A 518 -1.48 -29.31 -31.14
C SER A 518 -2.92 -29.45 -30.60
N PRO A 519 -3.87 -30.05 -31.35
CA PRO A 519 -3.78 -30.30 -32.79
C PRO A 519 -3.73 -28.98 -33.58
N CYS A 520 -3.18 -29.01 -34.81
CA CYS A 520 -3.10 -27.85 -35.70
C CYS A 520 -4.49 -27.46 -36.25
N ALA A 521 -5.24 -26.68 -35.49
CA ALA A 521 -6.68 -26.51 -35.65
C ALA A 521 -7.18 -25.08 -35.36
N TYR A 522 -8.31 -24.75 -35.97
CA TYR A 522 -9.11 -23.58 -35.62
C TYR A 522 -9.72 -23.72 -34.22
N SER A 523 -10.01 -22.59 -33.59
CA SER A 523 -10.76 -22.52 -32.33
C SER A 523 -11.72 -21.35 -32.35
N SER A 524 -12.88 -21.56 -31.74
CA SER A 524 -13.71 -20.47 -31.23
C SER A 524 -13.00 -19.79 -30.08
N ALA A 525 -13.18 -18.48 -29.98
CA ALA A 525 -12.77 -17.61 -28.89
C ALA A 525 -13.82 -16.49 -28.85
N SER A 526 -14.69 -16.49 -27.84
CA SER A 526 -15.99 -15.81 -27.88
C SER A 526 -15.91 -14.28 -27.84
N LYS A 527 -14.86 -13.76 -27.20
CA LYS A 527 -14.58 -12.33 -27.00
C LYS A 527 -13.48 -11.81 -27.91
N ALA A 528 -12.84 -12.69 -28.70
CA ALA A 528 -11.73 -12.33 -29.57
C ALA A 528 -12.09 -11.24 -30.59
N PHE A 529 -11.11 -10.38 -30.89
CA PHE A 529 -11.22 -9.29 -31.86
C PHE A 529 -9.84 -8.97 -32.45
N VAL A 530 -9.80 -8.42 -33.67
CA VAL A 530 -8.57 -7.82 -34.23
C VAL A 530 -8.66 -6.30 -34.22
N PHE A 531 -7.54 -5.61 -34.27
CA PHE A 531 -7.48 -4.15 -34.19
C PHE A 531 -6.33 -3.56 -35.01
N SER A 532 -6.46 -2.29 -35.39
CA SER A 532 -5.34 -1.46 -35.83
C SER A 532 -5.28 -0.20 -34.96
N LEU A 533 -4.08 0.14 -34.51
CA LEU A 533 -3.79 1.38 -33.78
C LEU A 533 -3.18 2.43 -34.72
N TYR A 534 -2.32 2.02 -35.65
CA TYR A 534 -1.74 2.89 -36.66
C TYR A 534 -1.64 2.16 -38.01
N ASN A 535 -2.09 2.80 -39.09
CA ASN A 535 -2.33 2.18 -40.40
C ASN A 535 -1.90 3.12 -41.55
N VAL A 536 -1.92 2.58 -42.78
CA VAL A 536 -1.32 3.22 -43.97
C VAL A 536 -1.96 4.51 -44.46
N LYS A 537 -3.17 4.84 -44.01
CA LYS A 537 -3.87 6.09 -44.35
C LYS A 537 -3.98 7.05 -43.17
N GLY A 538 -3.30 6.77 -42.06
CA GLY A 538 -3.37 7.58 -40.84
C GLY A 538 -4.77 7.61 -40.20
N TYR A 539 -5.65 6.68 -40.56
CA TYR A 539 -7.00 6.62 -39.99
C TYR A 539 -6.94 6.43 -38.48
N ASN A 540 -7.99 6.90 -37.79
CA ASN A 540 -8.18 6.64 -36.37
C ASN A 540 -8.09 5.13 -36.06
N PRO A 541 -7.62 4.74 -34.86
CA PRO A 541 -7.64 3.36 -34.42
C PRO A 541 -9.00 2.70 -34.60
N VAL A 542 -9.01 1.42 -34.97
CA VAL A 542 -10.23 0.63 -35.19
C VAL A 542 -10.17 -0.72 -34.49
N LYS A 543 -11.30 -1.12 -33.88
CA LYS A 543 -11.57 -2.47 -33.38
C LYS A 543 -12.49 -3.17 -34.38
N LEU A 544 -12.11 -4.37 -34.81
CA LEU A 544 -12.84 -5.18 -35.79
C LEU A 544 -13.36 -6.44 -35.08
N SER A 545 -14.68 -6.53 -34.94
CA SER A 545 -15.37 -7.59 -34.20
C SER A 545 -15.70 -8.78 -35.08
N GLN A 546 -15.93 -9.95 -34.47
CA GLN A 546 -16.37 -11.14 -35.21
C GLN A 546 -17.78 -10.96 -35.78
N TYR A 547 -17.93 -11.09 -37.09
CA TYR A 547 -19.24 -11.02 -37.76
C TYR A 547 -19.68 -12.36 -38.36
N GLN A 548 -18.75 -13.14 -38.91
CA GLN A 548 -18.99 -14.50 -39.42
C GLN A 548 -17.93 -15.48 -38.93
N ASN A 549 -18.06 -16.77 -39.27
CA ASN A 549 -17.04 -17.81 -39.02
C ASN A 549 -16.50 -17.82 -37.56
N LYS A 550 -17.38 -17.62 -36.56
CA LYS A 550 -17.02 -17.47 -35.13
C LYS A 550 -16.37 -18.72 -34.51
N LYS A 551 -16.57 -19.90 -35.13
CA LYS A 551 -15.85 -21.15 -34.77
C LYS A 551 -14.36 -21.13 -35.16
N ASN A 552 -13.94 -20.16 -35.98
CA ASN A 552 -12.59 -20.02 -36.53
C ASN A 552 -11.90 -18.73 -36.05
N ALA A 553 -12.26 -18.22 -34.87
CA ALA A 553 -11.76 -16.94 -34.33
C ALA A 553 -10.23 -16.87 -34.19
N MET A 554 -9.58 -18.00 -33.91
CA MET A 554 -8.12 -18.14 -33.92
C MET A 554 -7.70 -19.47 -34.55
N TYR A 555 -6.43 -19.57 -34.95
CA TYR A 555 -5.81 -20.82 -35.38
C TYR A 555 -4.60 -21.12 -34.50
N ARG A 556 -4.45 -22.38 -34.10
CA ARG A 556 -3.43 -22.85 -33.15
C ARG A 556 -2.66 -23.99 -33.80
N CYS A 557 -1.36 -23.82 -34.05
CA CYS A 557 -0.51 -24.85 -34.66
C CYS A 557 0.96 -24.54 -34.40
N SER A 558 1.75 -25.53 -33.95
CA SER A 558 3.15 -25.41 -33.53
C SER A 558 4.11 -24.68 -34.49
N SER A 559 3.80 -24.66 -35.79
CA SER A 559 4.58 -24.04 -36.86
C SER A 559 4.20 -22.59 -37.15
N HIS A 560 3.22 -22.02 -36.44
CA HIS A 560 2.64 -20.69 -36.67
C HIS A 560 2.96 -19.76 -35.49
N GLY A 561 3.07 -18.46 -35.77
CA GLY A 561 2.95 -17.44 -34.73
C GLY A 561 1.48 -17.16 -34.36
N PRO A 562 1.22 -16.09 -33.58
CA PRO A 562 -0.15 -15.65 -33.28
C PRO A 562 -0.99 -15.48 -34.56
N THR A 563 -2.07 -16.25 -34.67
CA THR A 563 -2.87 -16.35 -35.91
C THR A 563 -4.36 -16.24 -35.60
N PHE A 564 -5.05 -15.31 -36.26
CA PHE A 564 -6.43 -14.93 -35.99
C PHE A 564 -7.31 -15.12 -37.23
N GLY A 565 -8.50 -15.71 -37.04
CA GLY A 565 -9.60 -15.69 -38.01
C GLY A 565 -9.56 -16.74 -39.13
N SER A 566 -10.70 -16.94 -39.79
CA SER A 566 -10.92 -17.93 -40.85
C SER A 566 -10.19 -17.56 -42.15
N ARG A 567 -9.40 -18.48 -42.72
CA ARG A 567 -8.41 -18.19 -43.79
C ARG A 567 -7.31 -17.20 -43.36
N HIS A 568 -7.21 -16.96 -42.05
CA HIS A 568 -6.26 -16.11 -41.34
C HIS A 568 -6.34 -14.64 -41.73
N ASP A 569 -7.31 -13.92 -41.12
CA ASP A 569 -7.41 -12.47 -41.12
C ASP A 569 -6.07 -11.81 -40.67
N ILE A 570 -5.37 -12.44 -39.72
CA ILE A 570 -3.95 -12.17 -39.41
C ILE A 570 -3.20 -13.51 -39.35
N TYR A 571 -2.10 -13.64 -40.11
CA TYR A 571 -1.15 -14.76 -40.03
C TYR A 571 0.27 -14.26 -39.75
N ILE A 572 0.93 -14.89 -38.76
CA ILE A 572 2.37 -14.74 -38.51
C ILE A 572 3.07 -16.06 -38.82
N SER A 573 4.05 -16.00 -39.72
CA SER A 573 4.89 -17.13 -40.12
C SER A 573 5.96 -17.49 -39.09
N ASN A 574 6.47 -18.73 -39.14
CA ASN A 574 7.69 -19.07 -38.40
C ASN A 574 8.87 -18.20 -38.89
N ALA A 575 9.73 -17.76 -37.98
CA ALA A 575 10.90 -16.91 -38.27
C ALA A 575 10.58 -15.63 -39.07
N ALA A 576 9.39 -15.04 -38.85
CA ALA A 576 8.79 -14.01 -39.71
C ALA A 576 9.65 -12.78 -40.05
N LYS A 577 10.64 -12.41 -39.23
CA LYS A 577 11.60 -11.34 -39.58
C LYS A 577 12.41 -11.64 -40.85
N ASN A 578 12.64 -12.92 -41.14
CA ASN A 578 13.53 -13.40 -42.20
C ASN A 578 12.77 -13.89 -43.46
N ASN A 579 11.46 -13.69 -43.53
CA ASN A 579 10.64 -14.05 -44.70
C ASN A 579 9.44 -13.10 -44.86
N GLN A 580 8.79 -13.11 -46.02
CA GLN A 580 7.59 -12.30 -46.29
C GLN A 580 6.30 -13.16 -46.27
N SER A 581 6.32 -14.28 -45.55
CA SER A 581 5.23 -15.25 -45.56
C SER A 581 4.09 -14.92 -44.59
N SER A 582 4.29 -13.95 -43.67
CA SER A 582 3.20 -13.40 -42.84
C SER A 582 2.26 -12.56 -43.70
N TYR A 583 0.96 -12.58 -43.43
CA TYR A 583 -0.03 -11.85 -44.23
C TYR A 583 -1.28 -11.40 -43.45
N THR A 584 -2.03 -10.47 -44.03
CA THR A 584 -3.33 -10.00 -43.52
C THR A 584 -4.44 -10.13 -44.56
N ARG A 585 -5.60 -10.59 -44.08
CA ARG A 585 -6.86 -10.68 -44.83
C ARG A 585 -7.98 -9.99 -44.07
N CYS A 586 -9.03 -9.62 -44.78
CA CYS A 586 -10.22 -9.00 -44.22
C CYS A 586 -11.46 -9.82 -44.59
N GLY A 587 -12.46 -9.82 -43.72
CA GLY A 587 -13.71 -10.52 -43.96
C GLY A 587 -13.62 -12.04 -43.80
N GLY A 588 -12.59 -12.57 -43.15
CA GLY A 588 -12.46 -14.00 -42.88
C GLY A 588 -13.37 -14.41 -41.72
N THR A 589 -13.09 -13.86 -40.54
CA THR A 589 -13.96 -13.90 -39.35
C THR A 589 -14.29 -12.49 -38.85
N TYR A 590 -13.38 -11.53 -39.02
CA TYR A 590 -13.49 -10.19 -38.44
C TYR A 590 -14.00 -9.17 -39.47
N SER A 591 -14.80 -8.21 -38.99
CA SER A 591 -15.46 -7.20 -39.83
C SER A 591 -14.45 -6.43 -40.68
N ASN A 592 -14.79 -6.18 -41.96
CA ASN A 592 -13.94 -5.38 -42.84
C ASN A 592 -13.69 -3.97 -42.26
N PRO A 593 -12.48 -3.41 -42.40
CA PRO A 593 -12.24 -1.99 -42.23
C PRO A 593 -13.10 -1.17 -43.21
N THR A 594 -13.49 0.05 -42.83
CA THR A 594 -14.26 0.95 -43.69
C THR A 594 -13.59 1.13 -45.06
N GLY A 595 -14.37 0.99 -46.14
CA GLY A 595 -13.87 1.10 -47.51
C GLY A 595 -12.99 -0.07 -48.00
N HIS A 596 -13.05 -1.24 -47.34
CA HIS A 596 -12.33 -2.45 -47.75
C HIS A 596 -13.28 -3.64 -47.92
N SER A 597 -12.97 -4.51 -48.88
CA SER A 597 -13.74 -5.73 -49.20
C SER A 597 -13.09 -6.97 -48.57
N ALA A 598 -13.82 -8.08 -48.55
CA ALA A 598 -13.28 -9.36 -48.08
C ALA A 598 -12.21 -9.91 -49.06
N GLY A 599 -11.14 -10.48 -48.53
CA GLY A 599 -9.99 -10.97 -49.29
C GLY A 599 -8.65 -10.46 -48.76
N ASP A 600 -7.66 -10.36 -49.64
CA ASP A 600 -6.30 -9.88 -49.34
C ASP A 600 -6.31 -8.41 -48.91
N CYS A 601 -5.80 -8.12 -47.70
CA CYS A 601 -6.10 -6.85 -47.03
C CYS A 601 -4.87 -6.01 -46.72
N LYS A 602 -4.67 -4.99 -47.57
CA LYS A 602 -3.58 -4.00 -47.48
C LYS A 602 -3.79 -2.93 -46.39
N PHE A 603 -4.92 -2.95 -45.67
CA PHE A 603 -5.29 -1.94 -44.66
C PHE A 603 -4.23 -1.77 -43.55
N PHE A 604 -3.70 -2.89 -43.04
CA PHE A 604 -2.83 -2.90 -41.87
C PHE A 604 -1.39 -2.45 -42.16
N THR A 605 -0.88 -2.73 -43.36
CA THR A 605 0.57 -2.67 -43.68
C THR A 605 0.89 -2.04 -45.03
N GLY A 606 -0.08 -1.91 -45.93
CA GLY A 606 0.07 -1.45 -47.32
C GLY A 606 0.20 -2.59 -48.34
N THR A 607 0.48 -3.80 -47.87
CA THR A 607 0.71 -5.01 -48.67
C THR A 607 -0.07 -6.19 -48.09
N SER A 608 -0.42 -7.19 -48.90
CA SER A 608 -1.08 -8.41 -48.38
C SER A 608 -0.11 -9.20 -47.49
N ASN A 609 1.12 -9.36 -47.97
CA ASN A 609 2.24 -10.04 -47.34
C ASN A 609 3.21 -9.03 -46.70
N PHE A 610 3.87 -9.41 -45.61
CA PHE A 610 4.84 -8.55 -44.92
C PHE A 610 5.89 -9.34 -44.13
N ALA A 611 6.98 -8.67 -43.78
CA ALA A 611 7.89 -9.09 -42.70
C ALA A 611 7.66 -8.19 -41.48
N PRO A 612 7.25 -8.73 -40.30
CA PRO A 612 7.10 -7.94 -39.09
C PRO A 612 8.44 -7.42 -38.57
N SER A 613 8.45 -6.13 -38.24
CA SER A 613 9.60 -5.43 -37.64
C SER A 613 9.66 -5.59 -36.12
N ASP A 614 8.55 -5.94 -35.47
CA ASP A 614 8.47 -6.35 -34.06
C ASP A 614 7.16 -7.09 -33.77
N ILE A 615 7.13 -7.95 -32.73
CA ILE A 615 5.91 -8.58 -32.20
C ILE A 615 6.03 -8.77 -30.69
N GLU A 616 5.02 -8.33 -29.93
CA GLU A 616 4.89 -8.58 -28.50
C GLU A 616 3.55 -9.30 -28.19
N VAL A 617 3.56 -10.24 -27.25
CA VAL A 617 2.36 -10.94 -26.76
C VAL A 617 2.33 -10.90 -25.23
N PHE A 618 1.19 -10.44 -24.70
CA PHE A 618 0.91 -10.36 -23.28
C PHE A 618 -0.28 -11.26 -22.92
N PHE A 619 -0.19 -12.02 -21.83
CA PHE A 619 -1.30 -12.79 -21.29
C PHE A 619 -1.96 -12.08 -20.10
N GLU A 620 -3.24 -12.34 -19.90
CA GLU A 620 -4.05 -11.74 -18.83
C GLU A 620 -3.92 -12.57 -17.54
N ILE A 621 -3.72 -11.90 -16.40
CA ILE A 621 -3.75 -12.48 -15.06
C ILE A 621 -4.69 -11.68 -14.15
N ILE A 622 -5.16 -12.29 -13.05
CA ILE A 622 -6.00 -11.64 -12.04
C ILE A 622 -5.18 -11.52 -10.75
N ASN A 623 -4.99 -10.30 -10.25
CA ASN A 623 -4.33 -10.01 -8.96
C ASN A 623 -5.37 -9.72 -7.87
#